data_AF-A0A819R2X1-F1
#
_entry.id   AF-A0A819R2X1-F1
#
_cell.length_a   1.000
_cell.length_b   1.000
_cell.length_c   1.000
_cell.angle_alpha   90.00
_cell.angle_beta   90.00
_cell.angle_gamma   90.00
#
_symmetry.space_group_name_H-M   'P 1'
#
loop_
_entity.id
_entity.type
_entity.pdbx_description
1 polymer ?
#
loop_
_entity_poly.entity_id
_entity_poly.type
_entity_poly.pdbx_seq_one_letter_code
_entity_poly.pdbx_strand_id
1 'polypeptide(L)'
;MSTDVDVVIIGAGAAGIAAAIELQSTNLSILVLEARNRIGGRAYTDEETFTSIPIDLGASWIHSYGSENVFYDYHESFNVGEKKYRTGKYGICFDYDGQYFTSETNFQARTICAKLFQHLDLFTYNKKNNDDLSIEQVIKSEYDRLVIDGPIKRLVDLMLSGEEQYEGSNLTDLSAKSHGLGSGSDIDQWVSFGYGNLLERIAKKHNVSVRLNTFVTHINTTDTNRIAIRILNDSSIIYCRRVIITIPLGCLKHETILFEPQLPGWKRNAINQMGIGLMNKLIVQFPNSFWDSDIGSFLHACNERRGGFRAAI
;
A
#
# COMPACT_ATOMS: atom_id res chain seq x y z
N MET A 1 34.69 -13.69 -14.24
CA MET A 1 34.68 -12.40 -14.97
C MET A 1 33.73 -11.49 -14.22
N SER A 2 34.18 -10.39 -13.62
CA SER A 2 33.26 -9.44 -12.98
C SER A 2 32.52 -8.72 -14.10
N THR A 3 31.20 -8.94 -14.19
CA THR A 3 30.33 -8.18 -15.09
C THR A 3 30.06 -6.84 -14.42
N ASP A 4 30.96 -5.90 -14.63
CA ASP A 4 30.73 -4.51 -14.26
C ASP A 4 29.57 -3.99 -15.14
N VAL A 5 28.50 -3.48 -14.52
CA VAL A 5 27.34 -2.91 -15.22
C VAL A 5 27.24 -1.42 -14.96
N ASP A 6 26.53 -0.67 -15.80
CA ASP A 6 26.40 0.77 -15.59
C ASP A 6 25.48 1.08 -14.41
N VAL A 7 24.34 0.40 -14.32
CA VAL A 7 23.31 0.65 -13.30
C VAL A 7 22.84 -0.66 -12.67
N VAL A 8 22.88 -0.72 -11.34
CA VAL A 8 22.17 -1.74 -10.56
C VAL A 8 20.91 -1.14 -9.95
N ILE A 9 19.77 -1.81 -10.12
CA ILE A 9 18.50 -1.46 -9.48
C ILE A 9 18.21 -2.52 -8.42
N ILE A 10 18.00 -2.10 -7.17
CA ILE A 10 17.72 -3.01 -6.06
C ILE A 10 16.22 -2.99 -5.77
N GLY A 11 15.57 -4.12 -6.02
CA GLY A 11 14.14 -4.36 -5.92
C GLY A 11 13.46 -4.41 -7.29
N ALA A 12 12.66 -5.45 -7.53
CA ALA A 12 11.79 -5.61 -8.70
C ALA A 12 10.30 -5.41 -8.33
N GLY A 13 10.02 -4.44 -7.47
CA GLY A 13 8.66 -3.90 -7.30
C GLY A 13 8.32 -2.90 -8.42
N ALA A 14 7.12 -2.32 -8.38
CA ALA A 14 6.65 -1.36 -9.39
C ALA A 14 7.68 -0.24 -9.69
N ALA A 15 8.28 0.36 -8.64
CA ALA A 15 9.28 1.42 -8.80
C ALA A 15 10.57 0.95 -9.51
N GLY A 16 11.07 -0.25 -9.17
CA GLY A 16 12.26 -0.81 -9.80
C GLY A 16 12.04 -1.23 -11.24
N ILE A 17 10.86 -1.81 -11.53
CA ILE A 17 10.44 -2.13 -12.90
C ILE A 17 10.33 -0.86 -13.74
N ALA A 18 9.67 0.19 -13.22
CA ALA A 18 9.53 1.46 -13.91
C ALA A 18 10.90 2.12 -14.18
N ALA A 19 11.80 2.13 -13.18
CA ALA A 19 13.15 2.64 -13.37
C ALA A 19 13.94 1.86 -14.44
N ALA A 20 13.77 0.54 -14.50
CA ALA A 20 14.40 -0.27 -15.53
C ALA A 20 13.85 0.05 -16.93
N ILE A 21 12.53 0.18 -17.07
CA ILE A 21 11.87 0.55 -18.34
C ILE A 21 12.34 1.94 -18.81
N GLU A 22 12.38 2.93 -17.92
CA GLU A 22 12.83 4.27 -18.27
C GLU A 22 14.27 4.27 -18.80
N LEU A 23 15.15 3.54 -18.12
CA LEU A 23 16.56 3.46 -18.49
C LEU A 23 16.83 2.63 -19.75
N GLN A 24 15.89 1.82 -20.24
CA GLN A 24 16.04 1.09 -21.51
C GLN A 24 16.15 2.02 -22.73
N SER A 25 15.68 3.26 -22.61
CA SER A 25 15.88 4.29 -23.65
C SER A 25 17.34 4.75 -23.79
N THR A 26 18.21 4.32 -22.87
CA THR A 26 19.64 4.65 -22.83
C THR A 26 20.50 3.49 -23.34
N ASN A 27 21.77 3.78 -23.65
CA ASN A 27 22.76 2.74 -23.99
C ASN A 27 23.44 2.12 -22.75
N LEU A 28 22.86 2.29 -21.55
CA LEU A 28 23.44 1.80 -20.31
C LEU A 28 23.10 0.32 -20.09
N SER A 29 24.08 -0.44 -19.59
CA SER A 29 23.85 -1.80 -19.11
C SER A 29 23.17 -1.79 -17.74
N ILE A 30 22.01 -2.45 -17.64
CA ILE A 30 21.14 -2.40 -16.46
C ILE A 30 20.98 -3.81 -15.89
N LEU A 31 21.06 -3.93 -14.56
CA LEU A 31 20.79 -5.16 -13.83
C LEU A 31 19.82 -4.90 -12.68
N VAL A 32 18.66 -5.57 -12.68
CA VAL A 32 17.70 -5.53 -11.56
C VAL A 32 17.95 -6.73 -10.65
N LEU A 33 18.12 -6.47 -9.36
CA LEU A 33 18.33 -7.48 -8.32
C LEU A 33 17.10 -7.54 -7.41
N GLU A 34 16.51 -8.72 -7.26
CA GLU A 34 15.34 -8.93 -6.40
C GLU A 34 15.65 -10.01 -5.38
N ALA A 35 15.40 -9.69 -4.11
CA ALA A 35 15.66 -10.59 -2.99
C ALA A 35 14.73 -11.82 -3.04
N ARG A 36 13.48 -11.65 -3.44
CA ARG A 36 12.48 -12.71 -3.51
C ARG A 36 12.66 -13.58 -4.76
N ASN A 37 11.96 -14.71 -4.76
CA ASN A 37 11.81 -15.60 -5.92
C ASN A 37 10.74 -15.13 -6.92
N ARG A 38 10.28 -13.87 -6.83
CA ARG A 38 9.22 -13.31 -7.67
C ARG A 38 9.36 -11.80 -7.86
N ILE A 39 8.77 -11.30 -8.93
CA ILE A 39 8.60 -9.86 -9.22
C ILE A 39 7.39 -9.31 -8.42
N GLY A 40 7.30 -7.99 -8.30
CA GLY A 40 6.11 -7.27 -7.82
C GLY A 40 6.23 -6.70 -6.40
N GLY A 41 7.17 -7.20 -5.59
CA GLY A 41 7.42 -6.68 -4.24
C GLY A 41 6.17 -6.77 -3.36
N ARG A 42 5.63 -5.61 -2.96
CA ARG A 42 4.39 -5.49 -2.15
C ARG A 42 3.11 -5.80 -2.94
N ALA A 43 3.13 -5.80 -4.26
CA ALA A 43 2.05 -6.37 -5.06
C ALA A 43 2.33 -7.86 -5.23
N TYR A 44 1.63 -8.68 -4.46
CA TYR A 44 1.77 -10.13 -4.49
C TYR A 44 0.42 -10.77 -4.77
N THR A 45 0.38 -11.57 -5.83
CA THR A 45 -0.74 -12.43 -6.17
C THR A 45 -0.35 -13.86 -5.85
N ASP A 46 -1.15 -14.54 -5.05
CA ASP A 46 -1.09 -15.97 -4.82
C ASP A 46 -1.95 -16.68 -5.88
N GLU A 47 -1.31 -17.55 -6.67
CA GLU A 47 -1.96 -18.34 -7.72
C GLU A 47 -2.09 -19.83 -7.36
N GLU A 48 -1.50 -20.26 -6.26
CA GLU A 48 -1.31 -21.67 -5.93
C GLU A 48 -2.23 -22.13 -4.79
N THR A 49 -2.40 -21.30 -3.77
CA THR A 49 -3.13 -21.69 -2.55
C THR A 49 -4.64 -21.81 -2.81
N PHE A 50 -5.19 -20.93 -3.65
CA PHE A 50 -6.63 -20.83 -3.89
C PHE A 50 -6.98 -21.31 -5.30
N THR A 51 -7.64 -22.47 -5.40
CA THR A 51 -7.76 -23.23 -6.65
C THR A 51 -8.72 -22.63 -7.70
N SER A 52 -9.44 -21.56 -7.38
CA SER A 52 -10.49 -21.01 -8.24
C SER A 52 -10.11 -19.71 -8.94
N ILE A 53 -9.33 -18.85 -8.31
CA ILE A 53 -8.91 -17.54 -8.84
C ILE A 53 -7.59 -17.08 -8.19
N PRO A 54 -6.74 -16.32 -8.88
CA PRO A 54 -5.61 -15.63 -8.27
C PRO A 54 -6.08 -14.65 -7.19
N ILE A 55 -5.37 -14.59 -6.06
CA ILE A 55 -5.71 -13.72 -4.93
C ILE A 55 -4.56 -12.77 -4.60
N ASP A 56 -4.86 -11.46 -4.60
CA ASP A 56 -3.90 -10.46 -4.17
C ASP A 56 -3.78 -10.37 -2.65
N LEU A 57 -2.64 -10.83 -2.12
CA LEU A 57 -2.25 -10.63 -0.72
C LEU A 57 -1.72 -9.21 -0.47
N GLY A 58 -1.30 -8.53 -1.54
CA GLY A 58 -0.79 -7.16 -1.54
C GLY A 58 -1.78 -6.12 -2.07
N ALA A 59 -1.29 -5.21 -2.92
CA ALA A 59 -2.14 -4.29 -3.68
C ALA A 59 -3.17 -5.05 -4.55
N SER A 60 -4.36 -4.48 -4.74
CA SER A 60 -5.45 -5.10 -5.53
C SER A 60 -6.14 -4.14 -6.49
N TRP A 61 -6.08 -2.84 -6.21
CA TRP A 61 -6.86 -1.82 -6.92
C TRP A 61 -5.93 -0.82 -7.59
N ILE A 62 -6.29 -0.42 -8.81
CA ILE A 62 -5.74 0.74 -9.50
C ILE A 62 -6.70 1.89 -9.24
N HIS A 63 -6.27 2.86 -8.45
CA HIS A 63 -7.08 4.02 -8.11
C HIS A 63 -7.07 5.07 -9.23
N SER A 64 -8.19 5.79 -9.37
CA SER A 64 -8.34 6.83 -10.40
C SER A 64 -8.04 6.32 -11.81
N TYR A 65 -8.64 5.18 -12.14
CA TYR A 65 -8.46 4.46 -13.38
C TYR A 65 -9.00 5.25 -14.58
N GLY A 66 -8.09 5.69 -15.44
CA GLY A 66 -8.35 6.45 -16.65
C GLY A 66 -7.04 6.81 -17.35
N SER A 67 -7.10 7.59 -18.42
CA SER A 67 -5.93 7.94 -19.26
C SER A 67 -4.80 8.64 -18.53
N GLU A 68 -5.06 9.27 -17.38
CA GLU A 68 -4.04 9.92 -16.53
C GLU A 68 -3.28 8.92 -15.65
N ASN A 69 -3.78 7.67 -15.51
CA ASN A 69 -3.11 6.63 -14.74
C ASN A 69 -2.18 5.81 -15.65
N VAL A 70 -0.90 5.73 -15.30
CA VAL A 70 0.13 5.02 -16.09
C VAL A 70 -0.16 3.54 -16.35
N PHE A 71 -1.00 2.89 -15.53
CA PHE A 71 -1.40 1.51 -15.78
C PHE A 71 -2.46 1.38 -16.90
N TYR A 72 -3.11 2.48 -17.28
CA TYR A 72 -4.11 2.51 -18.33
C TYR A 72 -3.51 2.23 -19.72
N ASP A 73 -2.23 2.52 -19.94
CA ASP A 73 -1.47 2.14 -21.15
C ASP A 73 -1.49 0.63 -21.43
N TYR A 74 -1.78 -0.18 -20.40
CA TYR A 74 -1.86 -1.63 -20.49
C TYR A 74 -3.29 -2.16 -20.50
N HIS A 75 -4.32 -1.29 -20.44
CA HIS A 75 -5.73 -1.66 -20.36
C HIS A 75 -6.12 -2.68 -21.44
N GLU A 76 -5.92 -2.32 -22.70
CA GLU A 76 -6.28 -3.16 -23.85
C GLU A 76 -5.34 -4.37 -23.96
N SER A 77 -4.02 -4.18 -23.76
CA SER A 77 -3.07 -5.26 -24.00
C SER A 77 -3.16 -6.41 -22.99
N PHE A 78 -3.67 -6.14 -21.78
CA PHE A 78 -3.77 -7.14 -20.71
C PHE A 78 -5.20 -7.33 -20.19
N ASN A 79 -6.21 -6.68 -20.78
CA ASN A 79 -7.61 -6.76 -20.37
C ASN A 79 -7.83 -6.38 -18.89
N VAL A 80 -7.18 -5.32 -18.41
CA VAL A 80 -7.19 -4.94 -16.99
C VAL A 80 -8.60 -4.57 -16.46
N GLY A 81 -9.47 -4.06 -17.34
CA GLY A 81 -10.77 -3.51 -16.95
C GLY A 81 -12.01 -4.26 -17.47
N GLU A 82 -11.89 -5.49 -17.96
CA GLU A 82 -13.03 -6.22 -18.54
C GLU A 82 -14.14 -6.50 -17.51
N LYS A 83 -13.81 -6.66 -16.23
CA LYS A 83 -14.79 -6.80 -15.16
C LYS A 83 -14.99 -5.46 -14.45
N LYS A 84 -16.14 -4.83 -14.72
CA LYS A 84 -16.63 -3.69 -13.95
C LYS A 84 -17.22 -4.20 -12.64
N TYR A 85 -16.55 -3.90 -11.53
CA TYR A 85 -17.17 -4.06 -10.22
C TYR A 85 -17.92 -2.78 -9.90
N ARG A 86 -19.21 -2.92 -9.58
CA ARG A 86 -19.90 -1.84 -8.89
C ARG A 86 -19.28 -1.81 -7.50
N THR A 87 -18.61 -0.73 -7.16
CA THR A 87 -18.46 -0.32 -5.76
C THR A 87 -19.87 -0.11 -5.23
N GLY A 88 -20.47 -1.20 -4.77
CA GLY A 88 -21.83 -1.21 -4.26
C GLY A 88 -21.93 -0.23 -3.10
N LYS A 89 -23.09 0.42 -2.99
CA LYS A 89 -23.53 1.22 -1.84
C LYS A 89 -22.96 0.63 -0.56
N TYR A 90 -22.41 1.51 0.30
CA TYR A 90 -21.89 1.25 1.65
C TYR A 90 -22.11 -0.18 2.14
N GLY A 91 -21.02 -0.92 2.32
CA GLY A 91 -21.09 -2.27 2.86
C GLY A 91 -21.97 -2.34 4.10
N ILE A 92 -22.75 -3.42 4.20
CA ILE A 92 -23.63 -3.63 5.35
C ILE A 92 -22.78 -3.63 6.62
N CYS A 93 -23.23 -2.88 7.63
CA CYS A 93 -22.56 -2.82 8.92
C CYS A 93 -23.31 -3.70 9.92
N PHE A 94 -22.60 -4.66 10.48
CA PHE A 94 -23.04 -5.52 11.57
C PHE A 94 -22.42 -5.03 12.88
N ASP A 95 -23.22 -5.07 13.95
CA ASP A 95 -22.72 -4.88 15.31
C ASP A 95 -21.97 -6.14 15.80
N TYR A 96 -21.35 -6.07 16.97
CA TYR A 96 -20.48 -7.13 17.50
C TYR A 96 -21.19 -8.48 17.74
N ASP A 97 -22.52 -8.46 17.85
CA ASP A 97 -23.39 -9.62 18.04
C ASP A 97 -23.97 -10.16 16.71
N GLY A 98 -23.54 -9.61 15.57
CA GLY A 98 -23.99 -9.98 14.25
C GLY A 98 -25.33 -9.38 13.83
N GLN A 99 -25.93 -8.50 14.64
CA GLN A 99 -27.17 -7.81 14.27
C GLN A 99 -26.90 -6.58 13.39
N TYR A 100 -27.88 -6.19 12.58
CA TYR A 100 -27.80 -4.95 11.80
C TYR A 100 -27.92 -3.72 12.71
N PHE A 101 -27.14 -2.68 12.41
CA PHE A 101 -27.42 -1.37 12.97
C PHE A 101 -28.75 -0.82 12.43
N THR A 102 -29.58 -0.25 13.30
CA THR A 102 -30.83 0.39 12.89
C THR A 102 -30.59 1.59 11.98
N SER A 103 -31.59 1.99 11.20
CA SER A 103 -31.52 3.21 10.37
C SER A 103 -31.25 4.47 11.20
N GLU A 104 -31.79 4.53 12.41
CA GLU A 104 -31.57 5.65 13.34
C GLU A 104 -30.12 5.69 13.83
N THR A 105 -29.57 4.55 14.28
CA THR A 105 -28.17 4.44 14.67
C THR A 105 -27.23 4.81 13.52
N ASN A 106 -27.52 4.34 12.31
CA ASN A 106 -26.75 4.71 11.11
C ASN A 106 -26.78 6.21 10.84
N PHE A 107 -27.96 6.84 10.90
CA PHE A 107 -28.11 8.27 10.67
C PHE A 107 -27.33 9.10 11.71
N GLN A 108 -27.43 8.73 12.99
CA GLN A 108 -26.73 9.40 14.08
C GLN A 108 -25.21 9.24 13.95
N ALA A 109 -24.71 8.02 13.75
CA ALA A 109 -23.27 7.76 13.59
C ALA A 109 -22.67 8.52 12.40
N ARG A 110 -23.34 8.50 11.24
CA ARG A 110 -22.91 9.26 10.05
C ARG A 110 -22.89 10.77 10.31
N THR A 111 -23.88 11.29 11.02
CA THR A 111 -23.93 12.71 11.40
C THR A 111 -22.78 13.08 12.32
N ILE A 112 -22.41 12.20 13.27
CA ILE A 112 -21.26 12.41 14.14
C ILE A 112 -19.96 12.39 13.33
N CYS A 113 -19.72 11.35 12.52
CA CYS A 113 -18.52 11.26 11.67
C CYS A 113 -18.37 12.48 10.75
N ALA A 114 -19.46 12.94 10.12
CA ALA A 114 -19.43 14.14 9.29
C ALA A 114 -18.96 15.39 10.07
N LYS A 115 -19.37 15.54 11.33
CA LYS A 115 -18.90 16.64 12.19
C LYS A 115 -17.43 16.47 12.59
N LEU A 116 -16.98 15.25 12.88
CA LEU A 116 -15.58 14.97 13.21
C LEU A 116 -14.65 15.30 12.04
N PHE A 117 -15.01 14.86 10.82
CA PHE A 117 -14.22 15.16 9.62
C PHE A 117 -14.29 16.63 9.24
N GLN A 118 -15.45 17.29 9.39
CA GLN A 118 -15.52 18.74 9.20
C GLN A 118 -14.60 19.49 10.18
N HIS A 119 -14.49 19.03 11.44
CA HIS A 119 -13.57 19.62 12.41
C HIS A 119 -12.11 19.42 11.98
N LEU A 120 -11.77 18.22 11.51
CA LEU A 120 -10.44 17.90 10.97
C LEU A 120 -10.11 18.78 9.74
N ASP A 121 -11.04 18.94 8.80
CA ASP A 121 -10.86 19.78 7.62
C ASP A 121 -10.61 21.25 7.99
N LEU A 122 -11.36 21.78 8.96
CA LEU A 122 -11.17 23.14 9.45
C LEU A 122 -9.82 23.33 10.16
N PHE A 123 -9.36 22.32 10.90
CA PHE A 123 -8.01 22.31 11.47
C PHE A 123 -6.95 22.34 10.35
N THR A 124 -7.10 21.45 9.37
CA THR A 124 -6.16 21.30 8.24
C THR A 124 -6.17 22.49 7.30
N TYR A 125 -7.28 23.21 7.15
CA TYR A 125 -7.32 24.46 6.37
C TYR A 125 -6.52 25.58 7.05
N ASN A 126 -6.58 25.65 8.37
CA ASN A 126 -5.92 26.68 9.18
C ASN A 126 -4.46 26.33 9.50
N LYS A 127 -3.64 25.92 8.51
CA LYS A 127 -2.23 25.42 8.60
C LYS A 127 -1.19 26.36 9.27
N LYS A 128 -1.59 27.34 10.06
CA LYS A 128 -0.73 28.34 10.70
C LYS A 128 0.20 27.78 11.79
N ASN A 129 -0.04 26.57 12.30
CA ASN A 129 0.83 25.96 13.30
C ASN A 129 1.93 25.09 12.66
N ASN A 130 3.18 25.36 13.04
CA ASN A 130 4.33 24.54 12.63
C ASN A 130 4.30 23.13 13.26
N ASP A 131 3.61 22.97 14.39
CA ASP A 131 3.46 21.67 15.04
C ASP A 131 2.40 20.83 14.33
N ASP A 132 2.71 19.56 14.11
CA ASP A 132 1.79 18.58 13.54
C ASP A 132 1.11 17.79 14.67
N LEU A 133 -0.16 17.47 14.49
CA LEU A 133 -0.94 16.65 15.41
C LEU A 133 -1.42 15.41 14.68
N SER A 134 -1.64 14.34 15.44
CA SER A 134 -2.34 13.17 14.90
C SER A 134 -3.82 13.49 14.63
N ILE A 135 -4.44 12.77 13.70
CA ILE A 135 -5.89 12.89 13.44
C ILE A 135 -6.68 12.68 14.73
N GLU A 136 -6.31 11.68 15.55
CA GLU A 136 -6.98 11.41 16.82
C GLU A 136 -6.92 12.59 17.78
N GLN A 137 -5.76 13.24 17.92
CA GLN A 137 -5.61 14.41 18.79
C GLN A 137 -6.51 15.57 18.36
N VAL A 138 -6.72 15.76 17.05
CA VAL A 138 -7.57 16.82 16.53
C VAL A 138 -9.05 16.54 16.81
N ILE A 139 -9.53 15.33 16.54
CA ILE A 139 -10.95 15.02 16.66
C ILE A 139 -11.40 14.67 18.09
N LYS A 140 -10.47 14.41 19.01
CA LYS A 140 -10.76 13.84 20.33
C LYS A 140 -11.79 14.64 21.15
N SER A 141 -11.63 15.96 21.26
CA SER A 141 -12.54 16.77 22.08
C SER A 141 -13.97 16.77 21.53
N GLU A 142 -14.11 16.78 20.21
CA GLU A 142 -15.39 16.73 19.52
C GLU A 142 -16.01 15.33 19.61
N TYR A 143 -15.18 14.28 19.51
CA TYR A 143 -15.58 12.88 19.73
C TYR A 143 -16.13 12.69 21.15
N ASP A 144 -15.39 13.08 22.18
CA ASP A 144 -15.77 12.92 23.59
C ASP A 144 -17.08 13.68 23.92
N ARG A 145 -17.40 14.74 23.16
CA ARG A 145 -18.64 15.53 23.33
C ARG A 145 -19.84 14.92 22.61
N LEU A 146 -19.63 14.31 21.44
CA LEU A 146 -20.70 13.89 20.53
C LEU A 146 -21.03 12.40 20.63
N VAL A 147 -20.08 11.56 21.01
CA VAL A 147 -20.20 10.11 20.97
C VAL A 147 -20.74 9.59 22.31
N ILE A 148 -21.87 8.89 22.24
CA ILE A 148 -22.52 8.26 23.39
C ILE A 148 -22.28 6.76 23.34
N ASP A 149 -21.98 6.16 24.49
CA ASP A 149 -21.77 4.71 24.62
C ASP A 149 -22.92 3.88 24.06
N GLY A 150 -22.59 2.68 23.59
CA GLY A 150 -23.54 1.75 22.99
C GLY A 150 -23.37 1.60 21.46
N PRO A 151 -24.44 1.23 20.73
CA PRO A 151 -24.36 0.93 19.31
C PRO A 151 -23.85 2.10 18.45
N ILE A 152 -24.19 3.34 18.82
CA ILE A 152 -23.74 4.54 18.10
C ILE A 152 -22.21 4.66 18.16
N LYS A 153 -21.63 4.57 19.36
CA LYS A 153 -20.17 4.59 19.54
C LYS A 153 -19.48 3.52 18.71
N ARG A 154 -19.95 2.27 18.76
CA ARG A 154 -19.35 1.17 18.00
C ARG A 154 -19.41 1.40 16.49
N LEU A 155 -20.50 1.97 15.98
CA LEU A 155 -20.61 2.31 14.56
C LEU A 155 -19.72 3.50 14.18
N VAL A 156 -19.59 4.53 15.02
CA VAL A 156 -18.65 5.64 14.81
C VAL A 156 -17.21 5.11 14.79
N ASP A 157 -16.85 4.26 15.75
CA ASP A 157 -15.53 3.64 15.83
C ASP A 157 -15.22 2.75 14.61
N LEU A 158 -16.22 2.00 14.13
CA LEU A 158 -16.12 1.22 12.90
C LEU A 158 -15.91 2.12 11.68
N MET A 159 -16.63 3.24 11.57
CA MET A 159 -16.46 4.21 10.48
C MET A 159 -15.08 4.88 10.51
N LEU A 160 -14.60 5.29 11.69
CA LEU A 160 -13.24 5.84 11.87
C LEU A 160 -12.15 4.83 11.52
N SER A 161 -12.37 3.54 11.81
CA SER A 161 -11.44 2.49 11.40
C SER A 161 -11.35 2.29 9.89
N GLY A 162 -12.32 2.81 9.12
CA GLY A 162 -12.24 2.87 7.67
C GLY A 162 -11.08 3.73 7.18
N GLU A 163 -10.82 4.86 7.85
CA GLU A 163 -9.66 5.72 7.58
C GLU A 163 -8.36 5.01 7.96
N GLU A 164 -8.34 4.35 9.13
CA GLU A 164 -7.18 3.59 9.58
C GLU A 164 -6.82 2.47 8.60
N GLN A 165 -7.83 1.81 8.04
CA GLN A 165 -7.66 0.79 7.00
C GLN A 165 -7.15 1.40 5.69
N TYR A 166 -7.70 2.53 5.27
CA TYR A 166 -7.33 3.19 4.01
C TYR A 166 -5.85 3.60 4.01
N GLU A 167 -5.39 4.18 5.11
CA GLU A 167 -4.00 4.63 5.28
C GLU A 167 -3.06 3.51 5.78
N GLY A 168 -3.63 2.40 6.27
CA GLY A 168 -2.89 1.29 6.88
C GLY A 168 -2.23 1.66 8.21
N SER A 169 -2.74 2.63 8.97
CA SER A 169 -2.18 3.08 10.24
C SER A 169 -3.26 3.60 11.18
N ASN A 170 -3.01 3.62 12.49
CA ASN A 170 -3.97 4.13 13.46
C ASN A 170 -4.09 5.66 13.41
N LEU A 171 -5.24 6.21 13.81
CA LEU A 171 -5.46 7.66 13.87
C LEU A 171 -4.48 8.39 14.81
N THR A 172 -3.85 7.69 15.76
CA THR A 172 -2.80 8.22 16.64
C THR A 172 -1.50 8.53 15.92
N ASP A 173 -1.24 7.87 14.79
CA ASP A 173 0.03 7.94 14.06
C ASP A 173 -0.12 8.75 12.75
N LEU A 174 -1.35 8.95 12.29
CA LEU A 174 -1.65 9.68 11.06
C LEU A 174 -1.60 11.19 11.28
N SER A 175 -0.79 11.87 10.48
CA SER A 175 -0.71 13.33 10.45
C SER A 175 -2.02 13.97 10.01
N ALA A 176 -2.56 14.86 10.84
CA ALA A 176 -3.72 15.67 10.47
C ALA A 176 -3.41 16.61 9.30
N LYS A 177 -2.17 17.13 9.20
CA LYS A 177 -1.75 18.02 8.09
C LYS A 177 -1.77 17.34 6.73
N SER A 178 -1.58 16.02 6.70
CA SER A 178 -1.61 15.20 5.49
C SER A 178 -3.00 14.70 5.13
N HIS A 179 -4.01 14.91 5.98
CA HIS A 179 -5.38 14.52 5.69
C HIS A 179 -5.86 15.13 4.35
N GLY A 180 -6.43 14.30 3.50
CA GLY A 180 -6.94 14.69 2.18
C GLY A 180 -5.87 14.91 1.10
N LEU A 181 -4.57 14.76 1.39
CA LEU A 181 -3.54 14.79 0.34
C LEU A 181 -3.60 13.49 -0.48
N GLY A 182 -3.68 13.63 -1.82
CA GLY A 182 -3.66 12.48 -2.72
C GLY A 182 -5.03 11.89 -3.07
N SER A 183 -6.13 12.54 -2.70
CA SER A 183 -7.48 12.17 -3.15
C SER A 183 -7.58 12.29 -4.67
N GLY A 184 -7.79 11.15 -5.36
CA GLY A 184 -7.97 11.08 -6.80
C GLY A 184 -9.46 11.00 -7.21
N SER A 185 -9.72 10.64 -8.48
CA SER A 185 -11.09 10.38 -8.95
C SER A 185 -11.65 9.07 -8.38
N ASP A 186 -12.98 8.98 -8.28
CA ASP A 186 -13.72 7.85 -7.70
C ASP A 186 -13.80 6.58 -8.57
N ILE A 187 -13.05 6.52 -9.67
CA ILE A 187 -13.08 5.36 -10.57
C ILE A 187 -11.92 4.45 -10.19
N ASP A 188 -12.21 3.37 -9.50
CA ASP A 188 -11.22 2.35 -9.15
C ASP A 188 -11.38 1.11 -10.01
N GLN A 189 -10.27 0.47 -10.38
CA GLN A 189 -10.26 -0.77 -11.15
C GLN A 189 -9.57 -1.90 -10.37
N TRP A 190 -10.31 -2.98 -10.14
CA TRP A 190 -9.73 -4.23 -9.63
C TRP A 190 -9.05 -5.02 -10.74
N VAL A 191 -7.86 -5.56 -10.48
CA VAL A 191 -7.13 -6.38 -11.44
C VAL A 191 -7.54 -7.85 -11.28
N SER A 192 -8.49 -8.31 -12.09
CA SER A 192 -9.12 -9.63 -11.91
C SER A 192 -8.19 -10.84 -12.03
N PHE A 193 -7.04 -10.69 -12.69
CA PHE A 193 -6.00 -11.71 -12.79
C PHE A 193 -4.87 -11.53 -11.78
N GLY A 194 -5.02 -10.61 -10.82
CA GLY A 194 -4.01 -10.28 -9.81
C GLY A 194 -3.15 -9.06 -10.18
N TYR A 195 -3.03 -8.12 -9.24
CA TYR A 195 -2.19 -6.93 -9.39
C TYR A 195 -0.70 -7.29 -9.48
N GLY A 196 -0.23 -8.26 -8.69
CA GLY A 196 1.14 -8.75 -8.78
C GLY A 196 1.46 -9.27 -10.18
N ASN A 197 0.53 -10.04 -10.76
CA ASN A 197 0.62 -10.55 -12.12
C ASN A 197 0.64 -9.44 -13.18
N LEU A 198 -0.05 -8.31 -12.95
CA LEU A 198 0.04 -7.14 -13.83
C LEU A 198 1.48 -6.61 -13.89
N LEU A 199 2.16 -6.48 -12.75
CA LEU A 199 3.55 -6.02 -12.74
C LEU A 199 4.51 -7.00 -13.43
N GLU A 200 4.29 -8.31 -13.26
CA GLU A 200 5.08 -9.31 -13.99
C GLU A 200 4.86 -9.23 -15.51
N ARG A 201 3.60 -9.08 -15.95
CA ARG A 201 3.27 -8.90 -17.38
C ARG A 201 3.91 -7.64 -17.95
N ILE A 202 3.91 -6.54 -17.20
CA ILE A 202 4.58 -5.29 -17.60
C ILE A 202 6.09 -5.52 -17.74
N ALA A 203 6.74 -6.12 -16.73
CA ALA A 203 8.17 -6.42 -16.77
C ALA A 203 8.54 -7.31 -17.98
N LYS A 204 7.73 -8.33 -18.27
CA LYS A 204 7.91 -9.21 -19.43
C LYS A 204 7.69 -8.49 -20.76
N LYS A 205 6.64 -7.68 -20.89
CA LYS A 205 6.34 -6.90 -22.12
C LYS A 205 7.50 -5.98 -22.51
N HIS A 206 8.17 -5.41 -21.51
CA HIS A 206 9.33 -4.54 -21.70
C HIS A 206 10.67 -5.28 -21.64
N ASN A 207 10.71 -6.61 -21.54
CA ASN A 207 11.94 -7.39 -21.43
C ASN A 207 12.88 -6.93 -20.29
N VAL A 208 12.30 -6.55 -19.15
CA VAL A 208 13.08 -6.18 -17.96
C VAL A 208 13.77 -7.42 -17.40
N SER A 209 15.10 -7.44 -17.46
CA SER A 209 15.91 -8.54 -16.94
C SER A 209 16.06 -8.42 -15.42
N VAL A 210 15.56 -9.42 -14.69
CA VAL A 210 15.58 -9.47 -13.22
C VAL A 210 16.32 -10.70 -12.74
N ARG A 211 17.31 -10.51 -11.86
CA ARG A 211 17.96 -11.59 -11.11
C ARG A 211 17.26 -11.78 -9.77
N LEU A 212 16.40 -12.79 -9.73
CA LEU A 212 15.67 -13.19 -8.52
C LEU A 212 16.60 -13.86 -7.49
N ASN A 213 16.09 -14.07 -6.28
CA ASN A 213 16.80 -14.71 -5.16
C ASN A 213 18.18 -14.09 -4.89
N THR A 214 18.29 -12.77 -5.03
CA THR A 214 19.55 -12.03 -4.93
C THR A 214 19.44 -10.98 -3.84
N PHE A 215 19.81 -11.38 -2.62
CA PHE A 215 19.76 -10.53 -1.43
C PHE A 215 20.99 -9.62 -1.37
N VAL A 216 20.80 -8.31 -1.57
CA VAL A 216 21.85 -7.33 -1.34
C VAL A 216 21.98 -7.03 0.15
N THR A 217 23.20 -7.03 0.68
CA THR A 217 23.48 -6.78 2.11
C THR A 217 24.43 -5.63 2.37
N HIS A 218 25.20 -5.20 1.36
CA HIS A 218 26.15 -4.11 1.52
C HIS A 218 26.30 -3.36 0.19
N ILE A 219 26.22 -2.03 0.27
CA ILE A 219 26.50 -1.09 -0.81
C ILE A 219 27.67 -0.21 -0.39
N ASN A 220 28.82 -0.39 -1.04
CA ASN A 220 30.01 0.42 -0.81
C ASN A 220 30.22 1.38 -1.98
N THR A 221 30.16 2.68 -1.69
CA THR A 221 30.31 3.79 -2.64
C THR A 221 31.55 4.64 -2.31
N THR A 222 32.54 4.08 -1.61
CA THR A 222 33.80 4.81 -1.30
C THR A 222 34.59 5.11 -2.57
N ASP A 223 34.59 4.18 -3.54
CA ASP A 223 34.97 4.45 -4.93
C ASP A 223 33.73 4.91 -5.71
N THR A 224 33.68 6.20 -6.03
CA THR A 224 32.56 6.83 -6.76
C THR A 224 32.48 6.42 -8.23
N ASN A 225 33.55 5.81 -8.79
CA ASN A 225 33.57 5.30 -10.15
C ASN A 225 33.23 3.82 -10.22
N ARG A 226 33.29 3.10 -9.09
CA ARG A 226 33.08 1.66 -9.02
C ARG A 226 32.44 1.23 -7.70
N ILE A 227 31.12 1.39 -7.64
CA ILE A 227 30.29 0.97 -6.51
C ILE A 227 30.31 -0.56 -6.41
N ALA A 228 30.51 -1.08 -5.20
CA ALA A 228 30.50 -2.51 -4.92
C ALA A 228 29.20 -2.92 -4.20
N ILE A 229 28.48 -3.88 -4.77
CA ILE A 229 27.22 -4.43 -4.26
C ILE A 229 27.46 -5.87 -3.81
N ARG A 230 27.37 -6.14 -2.50
CA ARG A 230 27.56 -7.48 -1.95
C ARG A 230 26.24 -8.25 -1.88
N ILE A 231 26.29 -9.51 -2.32
CA ILE A 231 25.17 -10.44 -2.30
C ILE A 231 25.33 -11.40 -1.12
N LEU A 232 24.27 -11.65 -0.36
CA LEU A 232 24.27 -12.54 0.81
C LEU A 232 24.56 -13.98 0.43
N ASN A 233 23.83 -14.51 -0.55
CA ASN A 233 23.72 -15.96 -0.79
C ASN A 233 25.06 -16.62 -1.14
N ASP A 234 25.92 -15.90 -1.87
CA ASP A 234 27.20 -16.41 -2.36
C ASP A 234 28.38 -15.52 -1.98
N SER A 235 28.15 -14.45 -1.21
CA SER A 235 29.15 -13.42 -0.88
C SER A 235 29.80 -12.77 -2.10
N SER A 236 29.20 -12.93 -3.30
CA SER A 236 29.71 -12.33 -4.52
C SER A 236 29.56 -10.80 -4.49
N ILE A 237 30.37 -10.13 -5.31
CA ILE A 237 30.33 -8.69 -5.47
C ILE A 237 29.98 -8.39 -6.93
N ILE A 238 28.94 -7.58 -7.11
CA ILE A 238 28.61 -6.96 -8.39
C ILE A 238 29.14 -5.54 -8.35
N TYR A 239 29.85 -5.14 -9.39
CA TYR A 239 30.35 -3.77 -9.52
C TYR A 239 29.45 -2.97 -10.47
N CYS A 240 29.21 -1.70 -10.13
CA CYS A 240 28.50 -0.80 -11.01
C CYS A 240 28.97 0.65 -10.91
N ARG A 241 28.52 1.49 -11.86
CA ARG A 241 28.77 2.94 -11.81
C ARG A 241 27.71 3.66 -10.98
N ARG A 242 26.47 3.19 -11.00
CA ARG A 242 25.32 3.79 -10.30
C ARG A 242 24.44 2.71 -9.66
N VAL A 243 23.78 3.08 -8.56
CA VAL A 243 22.82 2.22 -7.88
C VAL A 243 21.51 2.98 -7.64
N ILE A 244 20.38 2.35 -7.98
CA ILE A 244 19.03 2.83 -7.67
C ILE A 244 18.46 1.90 -6.61
N ILE A 245 17.99 2.47 -5.51
CA ILE A 245 17.48 1.72 -4.36
C ILE A 245 15.97 1.89 -4.31
N THR A 246 15.24 0.79 -4.50
CA THR A 246 13.76 0.77 -4.48
C THR A 246 13.20 -0.16 -3.40
N ILE A 247 14.02 -0.50 -2.41
CA ILE A 247 13.60 -1.34 -1.28
C ILE A 247 12.54 -0.63 -0.42
N PRO A 248 11.64 -1.39 0.24
CA PRO A 248 10.66 -0.81 1.16
C PRO A 248 11.32 0.01 2.27
N LEU A 249 10.64 1.07 2.73
CA LEU A 249 11.09 1.89 3.87
C LEU A 249 11.37 1.04 5.12
N GLY A 250 10.60 -0.03 5.34
CA GLY A 250 10.83 -0.97 6.45
C GLY A 250 12.20 -1.64 6.39
N CYS A 251 12.67 -2.01 5.19
CA CYS A 251 14.01 -2.57 5.01
C CYS A 251 15.10 -1.54 5.36
N LEU A 252 14.89 -0.26 5.01
CA LEU A 252 15.80 0.82 5.39
C LEU A 252 15.83 1.07 6.90
N LYS A 253 14.67 1.07 7.57
CA LYS A 253 14.57 1.22 9.03
C LYS A 253 15.20 0.05 9.79
N HIS A 254 15.10 -1.16 9.25
CA HIS A 254 15.75 -2.36 9.80
C HIS A 254 17.21 -2.53 9.39
N GLU A 255 17.78 -1.55 8.67
CA GLU A 255 19.17 -1.56 8.23
C GLU A 255 19.58 -2.86 7.52
N THR A 256 18.67 -3.43 6.71
CA THR A 256 18.92 -4.72 6.03
C THR A 256 20.04 -4.64 4.98
N ILE A 257 20.44 -3.43 4.61
CA ILE A 257 21.58 -3.14 3.75
C ILE A 257 22.51 -2.20 4.52
N LEU A 258 23.76 -2.61 4.69
CA LEU A 258 24.83 -1.73 5.15
C LEU A 258 25.19 -0.74 4.04
N PHE A 259 25.37 0.53 4.39
CA PHE A 259 25.85 1.58 3.49
C PHE A 259 27.24 2.03 3.92
N GLU A 260 28.21 2.01 3.00
CA GLU A 260 29.58 2.46 3.24
C GLU A 260 30.01 3.50 2.18
N PRO A 261 30.19 4.79 2.53
CA PRO A 261 29.93 5.38 3.83
C PRO A 261 28.43 5.36 4.20
N GLN A 262 28.14 5.57 5.50
CA GLN A 262 26.75 5.65 5.97
C GLN A 262 25.96 6.73 5.24
N LEU A 263 24.65 6.50 5.11
CA LEU A 263 23.74 7.50 4.55
C LEU A 263 23.86 8.84 5.32
N PRO A 264 23.83 9.99 4.62
CA PRO A 264 23.88 11.30 5.25
C PRO A 264 22.84 11.47 6.35
N GLY A 265 23.16 12.26 7.37
CA GLY A 265 22.28 12.47 8.53
C GLY A 265 20.85 12.89 8.16
N TRP A 266 20.70 13.79 7.18
CA TRP A 266 19.38 14.23 6.71
C TRP A 266 18.53 13.08 6.13
N LYS A 267 19.15 12.10 5.45
CA LYS A 267 18.45 10.95 4.87
C LYS A 267 18.06 9.96 5.95
N ARG A 268 18.95 9.68 6.91
CA ARG A 268 18.64 8.85 8.08
C ARG A 268 17.53 9.44 8.93
N ASN A 269 17.55 10.75 9.15
CA ASN A 269 16.48 11.47 9.85
C ASN A 269 15.14 11.32 9.13
N ALA A 270 15.10 11.47 7.80
CA ALA A 270 13.87 11.26 7.02
C ALA A 270 13.37 9.81 7.12
N ILE A 271 14.25 8.81 6.98
CA ILE A 271 13.92 7.38 7.15
C ILE A 271 13.32 7.14 8.54
N ASN A 272 13.88 7.75 9.58
CA ASN A 272 13.42 7.56 10.96
C ASN A 272 12.06 8.24 11.23
N GLN A 273 11.84 9.43 10.68
CA GLN A 273 10.60 10.20 10.90
C GLN A 273 9.39 9.66 10.12
N MET A 274 9.60 9.10 8.92
CA MET A 274 8.48 8.58 8.13
C MET A 274 7.84 7.35 8.80
N GLY A 275 6.50 7.33 8.91
CA GLY A 275 5.73 6.18 9.39
C GLY A 275 5.74 5.01 8.42
N ILE A 276 5.47 3.81 8.93
CA ILE A 276 5.22 2.61 8.12
C ILE A 276 3.91 2.00 8.60
N GLY A 277 2.93 2.03 7.71
CA GLY A 277 1.65 1.36 7.94
C GLY A 277 1.76 -0.16 7.88
N LEU A 278 0.80 -0.82 8.52
CA LEU A 278 0.61 -2.26 8.50
C LEU A 278 -0.87 -2.57 8.23
N MET A 279 -1.13 -3.27 7.14
CA MET A 279 -2.44 -3.85 6.83
C MET A 279 -2.25 -5.30 6.41
N ASN A 280 -3.07 -6.19 6.96
CA ASN A 280 -3.10 -7.60 6.60
C ASN A 280 -4.46 -7.96 6.01
N LYS A 281 -4.49 -9.02 5.21
CA LYS A 281 -5.71 -9.64 4.70
C LYS A 281 -5.83 -11.04 5.25
N LEU A 282 -7.03 -11.40 5.69
CA LEU A 282 -7.40 -12.79 5.94
C LEU A 282 -8.24 -13.26 4.76
N ILE A 283 -7.75 -14.23 4.01
CA ILE A 283 -8.45 -14.80 2.87
C ILE A 283 -9.13 -16.10 3.31
N VAL A 284 -10.42 -16.22 3.04
CA VAL A 284 -11.22 -17.41 3.40
C VAL A 284 -11.95 -17.90 2.15
N GLN A 285 -11.67 -19.14 1.76
CA GLN A 285 -12.33 -19.79 0.62
C GLN A 285 -13.43 -20.72 1.13
N PHE A 286 -14.64 -20.57 0.58
CA PHE A 286 -15.79 -21.43 0.86
C PHE A 286 -16.16 -22.24 -0.38
N PRO A 287 -16.75 -23.44 -0.22
CA PRO A 287 -17.18 -24.25 -1.37
C PRO A 287 -18.35 -23.63 -2.13
N ASN A 288 -19.18 -22.82 -1.47
CA ASN A 288 -20.31 -22.11 -2.06
C ASN A 288 -20.47 -20.75 -1.39
N SER A 289 -20.96 -19.75 -2.12
CA SER A 289 -21.40 -18.48 -1.53
C SER A 289 -22.67 -18.72 -0.70
N PHE A 290 -22.68 -18.23 0.54
CA PHE A 290 -23.85 -18.23 1.43
C PHE A 290 -24.32 -16.81 1.79
N TRP A 291 -23.68 -15.80 1.20
CA TRP A 291 -24.01 -14.39 1.35
C TRP A 291 -24.77 -13.90 0.11
N ASP A 292 -25.43 -12.75 0.25
CA ASP A 292 -26.15 -12.10 -0.85
C ASP A 292 -25.14 -11.59 -1.91
N SER A 293 -25.34 -12.02 -3.16
CA SER A 293 -24.48 -11.71 -4.30
C SER A 293 -24.52 -10.24 -4.72
N ASP A 294 -25.51 -9.48 -4.28
CA ASP A 294 -25.62 -8.04 -4.58
C ASP A 294 -24.77 -7.18 -3.63
N ILE A 295 -24.21 -7.77 -2.56
CA ILE A 295 -23.34 -7.10 -1.60
C ILE A 295 -21.88 -7.30 -2.02
N GLY A 296 -21.12 -6.21 -2.18
CA GLY A 296 -19.67 -6.29 -2.48
C GLY A 296 -18.76 -6.26 -1.25
N SER A 297 -19.26 -5.83 -0.09
CA SER A 297 -18.52 -5.87 1.18
C SER A 297 -19.45 -5.72 2.38
N PHE A 298 -18.98 -6.16 3.54
CA PHE A 298 -19.61 -5.86 4.83
C PHE A 298 -18.57 -5.50 5.88
N LEU A 299 -19.01 -4.80 6.91
CA LEU A 299 -18.22 -4.31 8.03
C LEU A 299 -18.79 -4.91 9.32
N HIS A 300 -17.93 -5.32 10.25
CA HIS A 300 -18.33 -5.88 11.52
C HIS A 300 -17.65 -5.13 12.66
N ALA A 301 -18.44 -4.54 13.56
CA ALA A 301 -17.93 -3.77 14.70
C ALA A 301 -17.23 -4.66 15.75
N CYS A 302 -16.27 -4.07 16.46
CA CYS A 302 -15.69 -4.66 17.66
C CYS A 302 -16.35 -4.08 18.92
N ASN A 303 -16.50 -4.89 19.97
CA ASN A 303 -17.04 -4.45 21.26
C ASN A 303 -15.98 -3.91 22.23
N GLU A 304 -14.71 -4.27 22.03
CA GLU A 304 -13.65 -4.02 23.03
C GLU A 304 -12.78 -2.80 22.71
N ARG A 305 -12.54 -2.53 21.42
CA ARG A 305 -11.67 -1.44 20.96
C ARG A 305 -12.19 -0.82 19.68
N ARG A 306 -11.73 0.41 19.37
CA ARG A 306 -11.95 1.01 18.06
C ARG A 306 -11.41 0.06 16.98
N GLY A 307 -12.23 -0.21 15.98
CA GLY A 307 -11.91 -1.14 14.93
C GLY A 307 -13.05 -2.09 14.60
N GLY A 308 -12.86 -2.79 13.50
CA GLY A 308 -13.74 -3.84 13.04
C GLY A 308 -13.04 -4.66 11.97
N PHE A 309 -13.75 -5.66 11.46
CA PHE A 309 -13.31 -6.38 10.27
C PHE A 309 -14.09 -5.89 9.06
N ARG A 310 -13.41 -5.68 7.95
CA ARG A 310 -14.03 -5.48 6.64
C ARG A 310 -13.84 -6.73 5.81
N ALA A 311 -14.95 -7.33 5.41
CA ALA A 311 -14.97 -8.40 4.44
C ALA A 311 -15.28 -7.83 3.05
N ALA A 312 -14.45 -8.15 2.06
CA ALA A 312 -14.82 -8.06 0.66
C ALA A 312 -15.19 -9.47 0.19
N ILE A 313 -16.28 -9.58 -0.57
CA ILE A 313 -16.89 -10.85 -0.99
C ILE A 313 -17.06 -10.92 -2.51
#